data_AF-A0AAV9ITG1-F1
#
_entry.id   AF-A0AAV9ITG1-F1
#
_cell.length_a   1.000
_cell.length_b   1.000
_cell.length_c   1.000
_cell.angle_alpha   90.00
_cell.angle_beta   90.00
_cell.angle_gamma   90.00
#
_symmetry.space_group_name_H-M   'P 1'
#
loop_
_entity.id
_entity.type
_entity.pdbx_description
1 polymer ?
#
loop_
_entity_poly.entity_id
_entity_poly.type
_entity_poly.pdbx_seq_one_letter_code
_entity_poly.pdbx_strand_id
1 'polypeptide(L)'
;MPAMLQKSKEWVRRGIIFTWQLRFLRLVVVLALLAAAKHAFGLGKRWRETGRPPWPLGLGPAHRRPAPLANPQRTFLVVSSDDWGRWTDAIPLFPDLDFVKQHPELQVAPTDFWYRLASVETREDLQTLENTLNELNAGADYERRVVLTPHWIVAGPDFEAMRALSRPMRARCAPSLPANGGECSYRELLISESAGGLAHAPYHRGDLRAEYQRLFHQELWHPEFHGRSHFAVNRWLEELNVPNSAAAACFNYSLVCSADPMTTRSEFDWFTEHQDLRAWLVGGVRAFQHFWGYRPRVISSPHNTWTPWLADAAAAAGFVAASIGDDQRLYRMDGGMSLDQRLRFDAFFPGFDCSASIDSVVERLNRTRYVTVMWHAQNAMRSTYSEPQYREHYQCLRRLIAAVRERSQALTLVTGSEMHQLRARGWSVEVWRDSLVYRNYSPRTLAVKVQDLAEFIAAPSWNDSDIRVETLAPKAAHGEEAVRVRVGETLRVESDTVVRLRAPASEPERATLA
;
A
#
# COMPACT_ATOMS: atom_id res chain seq x y z
N MET A 1 40.97 86.29 13.54
CA MET A 1 41.86 85.32 14.19
C MET A 1 41.05 84.09 14.55
N PRO A 2 41.44 82.90 14.09
CA PRO A 2 40.54 81.76 13.92
C PRO A 2 40.93 80.55 14.79
N ALA A 3 40.16 79.48 14.62
CA ALA A 3 40.52 78.08 14.91
C ALA A 3 40.50 77.67 16.39
N MET A 4 39.46 76.93 16.75
CA MET A 4 39.56 75.51 17.11
C MET A 4 38.26 75.12 17.82
N LEU A 5 37.34 74.45 17.12
CA LEU A 5 36.36 73.48 17.66
C LEU A 5 35.31 73.13 16.60
N GLN A 6 35.75 72.70 15.41
CA GLN A 6 34.83 72.14 14.41
C GLN A 6 35.49 71.01 13.62
N LYS A 7 36.09 70.02 14.32
CA LYS A 7 36.65 68.81 13.67
C LYS A 7 36.47 67.48 14.42
N SER A 8 35.60 67.36 15.42
CA SER A 8 35.42 66.09 16.15
C SER A 8 34.14 65.28 15.84
N LYS A 9 33.16 65.82 15.10
CA LYS A 9 31.91 65.09 14.81
C LYS A 9 31.85 64.36 13.46
N GLU A 10 32.83 64.55 12.57
CA GLU A 10 32.86 63.85 11.27
C GLU A 10 33.67 62.53 11.27
N TRP A 11 34.58 62.33 12.24
CA TRP A 11 35.38 61.12 12.31
C TRP A 11 34.66 59.92 12.93
N VAL A 12 33.70 60.14 13.84
CA VAL A 12 32.92 59.06 14.47
C VAL A 12 31.89 58.46 13.51
N ARG A 13 31.29 59.27 12.61
CA ARG A 13 30.39 58.74 11.57
C ARG A 13 31.12 57.94 10.48
N ARG A 14 32.35 58.33 10.11
CA ARG A 14 33.16 57.56 9.14
C ARG A 14 33.66 56.23 9.73
N GLY A 15 33.99 56.17 11.02
CA GLY A 15 34.40 54.92 11.69
C GLY A 15 33.29 53.86 11.83
N ILE A 16 32.04 54.30 12.05
CA ILE A 16 30.88 53.38 12.18
C ILE A 16 30.47 52.83 10.80
N ILE A 17 30.51 53.64 9.74
CA ILE A 17 30.22 53.16 8.38
C ILE A 17 31.28 52.15 7.93
N PHE A 18 32.56 52.38 8.27
CA PHE A 18 33.65 51.49 7.88
C PHE A 18 33.57 50.12 8.57
N THR A 19 33.14 50.06 9.83
CA THR A 19 32.99 48.80 10.57
C THR A 19 31.81 47.96 10.07
N TRP A 20 30.72 48.59 9.64
CA TRP A 20 29.59 47.88 9.02
C TRP A 20 29.94 47.34 7.63
N GLN A 21 30.64 48.13 6.81
CA GLN A 21 31.10 47.68 5.49
C GLN A 21 32.09 46.51 5.60
N LEU A 22 33.01 46.54 6.57
CA LEU A 22 33.93 45.41 6.80
C LEU A 22 33.21 44.14 7.27
N ARG A 23 32.21 44.27 8.15
CA ARG A 23 31.41 43.11 8.62
C ARG A 23 30.58 42.52 7.50
N PHE A 24 29.96 43.37 6.67
CA PHE A 24 29.21 42.93 5.50
C PHE A 24 30.11 42.25 4.48
N LEU A 25 31.29 42.82 4.18
CA LEU A 25 32.25 42.22 3.26
C LEU A 25 32.77 40.87 3.78
N ARG A 26 33.05 40.74 5.08
CA ARG A 26 33.42 39.45 5.69
C ARG A 26 32.30 38.42 5.59
N LEU A 27 31.04 38.83 5.81
CA LEU A 27 29.90 37.93 5.67
C LEU A 27 29.75 37.45 4.22
N VAL A 28 29.86 38.36 3.24
CA VAL A 28 29.80 38.03 1.81
C VAL A 28 30.93 37.08 1.42
N VAL A 29 32.17 37.32 1.90
CA VAL A 29 33.31 36.43 1.65
C VAL A 29 33.11 35.06 2.30
N VAL A 30 32.61 34.99 3.53
CA VAL A 30 32.29 33.71 4.19
C VAL A 30 31.20 32.96 3.43
N LEU A 31 30.13 33.63 2.99
CA LEU A 31 29.07 33.01 2.21
C LEU A 31 29.56 32.55 0.83
N ALA A 32 30.42 33.33 0.17
CA ALA A 32 31.03 32.96 -1.11
C ALA A 32 32.00 31.77 -0.95
N LEU A 33 32.80 31.74 0.11
CA LEU A 33 33.69 30.61 0.43
C LEU A 33 32.89 29.36 0.80
N LEU A 34 31.78 29.50 1.54
CA LEU A 34 30.88 28.40 1.82
C LEU A 34 30.20 27.88 0.55
N ALA A 35 29.77 28.76 -0.36
CA ALA A 35 29.19 28.38 -1.65
C ALA A 35 30.24 27.71 -2.56
N ALA A 36 31.46 28.24 -2.62
CA ALA A 36 32.57 27.66 -3.37
C ALA A 36 33.01 26.32 -2.79
N ALA A 37 33.10 26.18 -1.47
CA ALA A 37 33.37 24.90 -0.81
C ALA A 37 32.23 23.90 -1.03
N LYS A 38 30.97 24.36 -1.00
CA LYS A 38 29.81 23.54 -1.34
C LYS A 38 29.91 22.98 -2.76
N HIS A 39 30.38 23.79 -3.71
CA HIS A 39 30.55 23.41 -5.10
C HIS A 39 31.78 22.52 -5.32
N ALA A 40 32.95 22.92 -4.81
CA ALA A 40 34.23 22.23 -4.98
C ALA A 40 34.28 20.87 -4.25
N PHE A 41 33.66 20.75 -3.08
CA PHE A 41 33.64 19.51 -2.30
C PHE A 41 32.34 18.71 -2.46
N GLY A 42 31.42 19.17 -3.32
CA GLY A 42 30.13 18.50 -3.53
C GLY A 42 29.29 18.33 -2.25
N LEU A 43 29.51 19.18 -1.24
CA LEU A 43 28.83 19.13 0.05
C LEU A 43 27.35 19.50 -0.15
N GLY A 44 26.48 18.49 -0.21
CA GLY A 44 25.04 18.65 -0.43
C GLY A 44 24.51 18.12 -1.76
N LYS A 45 25.38 17.81 -2.74
CA LYS A 45 24.98 17.17 -4.01
C LYS A 45 25.01 15.64 -3.97
N ARG A 46 25.68 15.05 -2.98
CA ARG A 46 26.20 13.67 -3.07
C ARG A 46 25.26 12.51 -2.80
N TRP A 47 24.00 12.70 -2.37
CA TRP A 47 23.03 11.57 -2.29
C TRP A 47 21.83 11.76 -3.21
N ARG A 48 21.32 12.99 -3.34
CA ARG A 48 20.14 13.26 -4.16
C ARG A 48 20.42 13.11 -5.65
N GLU A 49 21.67 13.36 -6.09
CA GLU A 49 22.08 13.23 -7.50
C GLU A 49 22.73 11.86 -7.83
N THR A 50 23.26 11.14 -6.85
CA THR A 50 23.94 9.83 -7.07
C THR A 50 23.06 8.63 -6.73
N GLY A 51 21.87 8.87 -6.18
CA GLY A 51 20.82 7.90 -5.95
C GLY A 51 21.08 6.78 -4.97
N ARG A 52 22.25 6.75 -4.34
CA ARG A 52 22.56 5.79 -3.29
C ARG A 52 22.94 6.56 -2.03
N PRO A 53 22.12 6.50 -0.96
CA PRO A 53 22.61 6.86 0.35
C PRO A 53 23.89 6.03 0.59
N PRO A 54 24.96 6.60 1.17
CA PRO A 54 26.00 5.75 1.71
C PRO A 54 25.33 4.78 2.69
N TRP A 55 25.54 3.48 2.45
CA TRP A 55 25.06 2.34 3.22
C TRP A 55 25.02 2.56 4.73
N PRO A 56 24.16 1.81 5.41
CA PRO A 56 23.17 2.40 6.28
C PRO A 56 23.85 3.27 7.34
N LEU A 57 23.53 4.56 7.36
CA LEU A 57 23.72 5.32 8.59
C LEU A 57 22.88 4.59 9.63
N GLY A 58 23.56 3.97 10.60
CA GLY A 58 22.97 3.46 11.83
C GLY A 58 22.35 4.62 12.60
N LEU A 59 21.28 5.18 12.05
CA LEU A 59 20.42 6.10 12.75
C LEU A 59 19.67 5.20 13.72
N GLY A 60 20.12 5.22 14.98
CA GLY A 60 19.39 4.62 16.08
C GLY A 60 17.91 5.03 16.01
N PRO A 61 17.02 4.23 16.61
CA PRO A 61 15.58 4.24 16.34
C PRO A 61 15.01 5.65 16.42
N ALA A 62 14.94 6.34 15.28
CA ALA A 62 14.15 7.54 15.12
C ALA A 62 12.69 7.12 14.92
N HIS A 63 12.19 6.26 15.79
CA HIS A 63 10.77 6.11 15.98
C HIS A 63 10.33 7.44 16.60
N ARG A 64 9.80 8.35 15.79
CA ARG A 64 8.75 9.22 16.33
C ARG A 64 7.74 8.24 16.91
N ARG A 65 7.61 8.24 18.25
CA ARG A 65 6.55 7.46 18.91
C ARG A 65 5.27 7.77 18.13
N PRO A 66 4.49 6.74 17.73
CA PRO A 66 3.19 6.96 17.13
C PRO A 66 2.46 8.03 17.92
N ALA A 67 1.83 8.98 17.23
CA ALA A 67 0.95 9.91 17.92
C ALA A 67 -0.03 9.07 18.77
N PRO A 68 -0.20 9.38 20.07
CA PRO A 68 -1.16 8.66 20.88
C PRO A 68 -2.54 8.75 20.23
N LEU A 69 -3.31 7.66 20.31
CA LEU A 69 -4.67 7.63 19.77
C LEU A 69 -5.49 8.75 20.42
N ALA A 70 -6.33 9.41 19.61
CA ALA A 70 -7.18 10.49 20.10
C ALA A 70 -8.15 10.02 21.20
N ASN A 71 -8.60 8.76 21.13
CA ASN A 71 -9.38 8.09 22.17
C ASN A 71 -8.60 6.88 22.72
N PRO A 72 -8.02 6.96 23.93
CA PRO A 72 -7.24 5.87 24.51
C PRO A 72 -8.08 4.66 24.94
N GLN A 73 -9.42 4.81 25.02
CA GLN A 73 -10.32 3.72 25.42
C GLN A 73 -10.63 2.75 24.29
N ARG A 74 -10.43 3.13 23.03
CA ARG A 74 -10.65 2.27 21.86
C ARG A 74 -9.44 1.36 21.62
N THR A 75 -9.69 0.24 20.95
CA THR A 75 -8.64 -0.64 20.39
C THR A 75 -8.92 -0.84 18.91
N PHE A 76 -7.86 -0.89 18.09
CA PHE A 76 -7.99 -0.99 16.64
C PHE A 76 -7.28 -2.21 16.09
N LEU A 77 -7.96 -3.01 15.27
CA LEU A 77 -7.36 -4.14 14.56
C LEU A 77 -7.52 -3.95 13.05
N VAL A 78 -6.44 -4.11 12.30
CA VAL A 78 -6.44 -4.21 10.84
C VAL A 78 -6.01 -5.62 10.45
N VAL A 79 -6.77 -6.25 9.56
CA VAL A 79 -6.35 -7.50 8.90
C VAL A 79 -5.81 -7.13 7.53
N SER A 80 -4.50 -6.93 7.44
CA SER A 80 -3.81 -6.66 6.18
C SER A 80 -3.50 -7.99 5.48
N SER A 81 -3.63 -8.02 4.17
CA SER A 81 -3.28 -9.19 3.36
C SER A 81 -2.59 -8.71 2.10
N ASP A 82 -1.37 -9.09 1.81
CA ASP A 82 -0.69 -8.72 0.56
C ASP A 82 -0.73 -9.88 -0.45
N ASP A 83 -0.15 -9.63 -1.63
CA ASP A 83 0.03 -10.59 -2.71
C ASP A 83 -1.23 -10.92 -3.52
N TRP A 84 -2.27 -10.08 -3.49
CA TRP A 84 -3.49 -10.25 -4.30
C TRP A 84 -3.32 -9.79 -5.74
N GLY A 85 -3.97 -10.48 -6.69
CA GLY A 85 -3.94 -10.13 -8.11
C GLY A 85 -2.62 -10.43 -8.80
N ARG A 86 -1.68 -11.09 -8.13
CA ARG A 86 -0.37 -11.43 -8.69
C ARG A 86 -0.44 -12.77 -9.42
N TRP A 87 0.12 -12.84 -10.62
CA TRP A 87 0.36 -14.10 -11.35
C TRP A 87 1.83 -14.32 -11.69
N THR A 88 2.69 -13.46 -11.16
CA THR A 88 4.15 -13.58 -11.29
C THR A 88 4.80 -13.10 -10.02
N ASP A 89 5.95 -13.68 -9.73
CA ASP A 89 6.79 -13.35 -8.59
C ASP A 89 8.27 -13.61 -9.01
N ALA A 90 9.23 -13.27 -8.15
CA ALA A 90 10.66 -13.60 -8.34
C ALA A 90 10.94 -15.11 -8.37
N ILE A 91 9.99 -15.90 -7.88
CA ILE A 91 9.91 -17.34 -8.03
C ILE A 91 8.69 -17.70 -8.89
N PRO A 92 8.64 -18.87 -9.53
CA PRO A 92 7.45 -19.28 -10.27
C PRO A 92 6.26 -19.46 -9.32
N LEU A 93 5.12 -18.90 -9.70
CA LEU A 93 3.83 -19.23 -9.11
C LEU A 93 3.22 -20.35 -9.92
N PHE A 94 2.91 -21.48 -9.31
CA PHE A 94 2.45 -22.65 -10.03
C PHE A 94 0.92 -22.72 -10.10
N PRO A 95 0.32 -23.31 -11.14
CA PRO A 95 -1.12 -23.57 -11.17
C PRO A 95 -1.56 -24.47 -10.02
N ASP A 96 -0.82 -25.55 -9.78
CA ASP A 96 -1.11 -26.52 -8.72
C ASP A 96 0.13 -27.38 -8.43
N LEU A 97 0.00 -28.25 -7.41
CA LEU A 97 1.05 -29.18 -7.01
C LEU A 97 1.33 -30.28 -8.04
N ASP A 98 0.42 -30.58 -8.95
CA ASP A 98 0.65 -31.61 -9.97
C ASP A 98 1.53 -31.07 -11.09
N PHE A 99 1.34 -29.80 -11.47
CA PHE A 99 2.25 -29.07 -12.35
C PHE A 99 3.68 -29.04 -11.77
N VAL A 100 3.83 -28.75 -10.48
CA VAL A 100 5.14 -28.77 -9.78
C VAL A 100 5.84 -30.13 -9.91
N LYS A 101 5.09 -31.23 -9.74
CA LYS A 101 5.65 -32.60 -9.84
C LYS A 101 6.07 -32.95 -11.26
N GLN A 102 5.35 -32.46 -12.26
CA GLN A 102 5.63 -32.69 -13.67
C GLN A 102 6.80 -31.83 -14.18
N HIS A 103 7.09 -30.72 -13.49
CA HIS A 103 8.10 -29.74 -13.88
C HIS A 103 9.14 -29.47 -12.77
N PRO A 104 9.90 -30.49 -12.31
CA PRO A 104 10.92 -30.31 -11.28
C PRO A 104 12.04 -29.33 -11.69
N GLU A 105 12.29 -29.16 -12.98
CA GLU A 105 13.26 -28.21 -13.55
C GLU A 105 12.91 -26.74 -13.29
N LEU A 106 11.63 -26.44 -13.01
CA LEU A 106 11.17 -25.08 -12.73
C LEU A 106 11.29 -24.70 -11.24
N GLN A 107 11.61 -25.65 -10.37
CA GLN A 107 11.76 -25.41 -8.93
C GLN A 107 13.12 -24.78 -8.60
N VAL A 108 13.28 -23.49 -8.95
CA VAL A 108 14.56 -22.76 -8.82
C VAL A 108 14.85 -22.24 -7.42
N ALA A 109 13.84 -22.15 -6.55
CA ALA A 109 13.99 -21.64 -5.20
C ALA A 109 14.62 -22.69 -4.25
N PRO A 110 15.42 -22.27 -3.26
CA PRO A 110 15.96 -23.16 -2.23
C PRO A 110 14.88 -23.99 -1.52
N THR A 111 15.24 -25.18 -1.06
CA THR A 111 14.28 -26.13 -0.46
C THR A 111 13.65 -25.65 0.84
N ASP A 112 14.34 -24.77 1.56
CA ASP A 112 13.92 -24.12 2.80
C ASP A 112 13.11 -22.83 2.54
N PHE A 113 12.92 -22.43 1.28
CA PHE A 113 12.15 -21.26 0.92
C PHE A 113 10.64 -21.53 1.05
N TRP A 114 10.02 -20.90 2.05
CA TRP A 114 8.67 -21.25 2.53
C TRP A 114 7.55 -21.11 1.50
N TYR A 115 7.70 -20.26 0.48
CA TYR A 115 6.70 -20.07 -0.58
C TYR A 115 7.15 -20.63 -1.93
N ARG A 116 8.16 -21.49 -1.99
CA ARG A 116 8.66 -22.10 -3.24
C ARG A 116 7.61 -22.85 -4.07
N LEU A 117 6.48 -23.21 -3.46
CA LEU A 117 5.37 -23.91 -4.09
C LEU A 117 4.11 -23.03 -4.22
N ALA A 118 4.24 -21.72 -4.05
CA ALA A 118 3.11 -20.80 -4.08
C ALA A 118 2.33 -20.90 -5.39
N SER A 119 1.02 -20.74 -5.29
CA SER A 119 0.10 -20.68 -6.42
C SER A 119 -0.50 -19.27 -6.60
N VAL A 120 -1.50 -19.19 -7.46
CA VAL A 120 -2.39 -18.03 -7.66
C VAL A 120 -3.80 -18.38 -7.18
N GLU A 121 -4.62 -17.37 -6.92
CA GLU A 121 -6.01 -17.55 -6.49
C GLU A 121 -6.91 -18.21 -7.55
N THR A 122 -7.93 -18.90 -7.06
CA THR A 122 -9.03 -19.47 -7.85
C THR A 122 -10.36 -18.79 -7.54
N ARG A 123 -11.39 -19.05 -8.34
CA ARG A 123 -12.76 -18.60 -8.03
C ARG A 123 -13.26 -19.20 -6.72
N GLU A 124 -12.94 -20.47 -6.48
CA GLU A 124 -13.33 -21.20 -5.27
C GLU A 124 -12.65 -20.64 -4.01
N ASP A 125 -11.40 -20.19 -4.12
CA ASP A 125 -10.68 -19.51 -3.03
C ASP A 125 -11.40 -18.20 -2.66
N LEU A 126 -11.78 -17.39 -3.65
CA LEU A 126 -12.50 -16.13 -3.43
C LEU A 126 -13.89 -16.35 -2.84
N GLN A 127 -14.62 -17.39 -3.29
CA GLN A 127 -15.91 -17.77 -2.70
C GLN A 127 -15.75 -18.23 -1.25
N THR A 128 -14.70 -18.99 -0.94
CA THR A 128 -14.40 -19.43 0.44
C THR A 128 -14.07 -18.26 1.35
N LEU A 129 -13.29 -17.29 0.83
CA LEU A 129 -12.99 -16.05 1.53
C LEU A 129 -14.25 -15.24 1.80
N GLU A 130 -15.08 -15.02 0.78
CA GLU A 130 -16.37 -14.32 0.91
C GLU A 130 -17.24 -14.95 2.00
N ASN A 131 -17.45 -16.26 1.92
CA ASN A 131 -18.25 -17.00 2.90
C ASN A 131 -17.69 -16.86 4.31
N THR A 132 -16.36 -16.99 4.48
CA THR A 132 -15.73 -16.87 5.79
C THR A 132 -15.88 -15.45 6.37
N LEU A 133 -15.70 -14.41 5.55
CA LEU A 133 -15.85 -13.03 6.01
C LEU A 133 -17.31 -12.71 6.34
N ASN A 134 -18.27 -13.21 5.57
CA ASN A 134 -19.70 -13.10 5.87
C ASN A 134 -20.06 -13.80 7.18
N GLU A 135 -19.60 -15.03 7.39
CA GLU A 135 -19.81 -15.77 8.65
C GLU A 135 -19.19 -15.03 9.86
N LEU A 136 -17.97 -14.51 9.71
CA LEU A 136 -17.34 -13.70 10.75
C LEU A 136 -18.12 -12.42 11.05
N ASN A 137 -18.84 -11.88 10.07
CA ASN A 137 -19.60 -10.64 10.21
C ASN A 137 -21.06 -10.86 10.60
N ALA A 138 -21.55 -12.10 10.57
CA ALA A 138 -22.91 -12.44 10.94
C ALA A 138 -23.18 -12.04 12.40
N GLY A 139 -24.14 -11.13 12.60
CA GLY A 139 -24.52 -10.61 13.93
C GLY A 139 -23.49 -9.70 14.59
N ALA A 140 -22.41 -9.31 13.90
CA ALA A 140 -21.43 -8.36 14.43
C ALA A 140 -21.91 -6.91 14.22
N ASP A 141 -21.76 -6.07 15.25
CA ASP A 141 -21.91 -4.62 15.11
C ASP A 141 -20.98 -4.07 14.02
N TYR A 142 -21.35 -2.95 13.40
CA TYR A 142 -20.59 -2.39 12.28
C TYR A 142 -19.10 -2.16 12.60
N GLU A 143 -18.79 -1.65 13.79
CA GLU A 143 -17.41 -1.43 14.26
C GLU A 143 -16.63 -2.73 14.45
N ARG A 144 -17.31 -3.86 14.62
CA ARG A 144 -16.71 -5.16 14.88
C ARG A 144 -16.76 -6.06 13.65
N ARG A 145 -17.21 -5.57 12.49
CA ARG A 145 -17.15 -6.29 11.22
C ARG A 145 -15.69 -6.35 10.73
N VAL A 146 -15.25 -7.55 10.38
CA VAL A 146 -13.96 -7.79 9.73
C VAL A 146 -14.05 -7.26 8.30
N VAL A 147 -13.09 -6.42 7.95
CA VAL A 147 -12.82 -5.97 6.59
C VAL A 147 -11.36 -6.28 6.31
N LEU A 148 -11.09 -7.06 5.26
CA LEU A 148 -9.72 -7.33 4.83
C LEU A 148 -9.14 -6.11 4.13
N THR A 149 -7.85 -5.79 4.33
CA THR A 149 -7.14 -4.79 3.50
C THR A 149 -6.16 -5.51 2.55
N PRO A 150 -6.64 -5.99 1.39
CA PRO A 150 -5.80 -6.66 0.41
C PRO A 150 -4.88 -5.64 -0.28
N HIS A 151 -3.59 -5.92 -0.36
CA HIS A 151 -2.62 -5.12 -1.11
C HIS A 151 -2.41 -5.78 -2.48
N TRP A 152 -2.63 -4.99 -3.54
CA TRP A 152 -2.77 -5.49 -4.90
C TRP A 152 -1.55 -5.27 -5.78
N ILE A 153 -1.22 -6.33 -6.53
CA ILE A 153 -0.43 -6.24 -7.75
C ILE A 153 -1.38 -6.02 -8.92
N VAL A 154 -1.11 -4.99 -9.72
CA VAL A 154 -2.03 -4.53 -10.76
C VAL A 154 -1.58 -4.87 -12.18
N ALA A 155 -0.40 -5.46 -12.34
CA ALA A 155 0.16 -5.82 -13.62
C ALA A 155 1.12 -7.02 -13.55
N GLY A 156 1.49 -7.50 -14.72
CA GLY A 156 2.50 -8.53 -14.92
C GLY A 156 2.74 -8.74 -16.41
N PRO A 157 3.70 -9.60 -16.79
CA PRO A 157 4.06 -9.83 -18.18
C PRO A 157 2.88 -10.38 -19.00
N ASP A 158 2.75 -9.88 -20.21
CA ASP A 158 2.00 -10.50 -21.30
C ASP A 158 2.94 -11.46 -22.05
N PHE A 159 2.99 -12.71 -21.60
CA PHE A 159 3.88 -13.72 -22.17
C PHE A 159 3.60 -14.00 -23.65
N GLU A 160 2.35 -13.87 -24.10
CA GLU A 160 1.97 -14.10 -25.49
C GLU A 160 2.49 -12.96 -26.38
N ALA A 161 2.19 -11.71 -26.02
CA ALA A 161 2.69 -10.55 -26.75
C ALA A 161 4.22 -10.47 -26.72
N MET A 162 4.86 -10.85 -25.60
CA MET A 162 6.32 -10.93 -25.51
C MET A 162 6.92 -12.02 -26.40
N ARG A 163 6.26 -13.18 -26.55
CA ARG A 163 6.72 -14.27 -27.46
C ARG A 163 6.67 -13.86 -28.93
N ALA A 164 5.77 -12.96 -29.30
CA ALA A 164 5.69 -12.43 -30.66
C ALA A 164 6.86 -11.47 -31.02
N LEU A 165 7.65 -11.04 -30.04
CA LEU A 165 8.80 -10.17 -30.26
C LEU A 165 10.05 -10.97 -30.65
N SER A 166 10.94 -10.36 -31.43
CA SER A 166 12.24 -10.95 -31.75
C SER A 166 13.17 -10.95 -30.52
N ARG A 167 13.89 -12.06 -30.30
CA ARG A 167 14.98 -12.12 -29.31
C ARG A 167 16.29 -11.56 -29.90
N PRO A 168 17.17 -10.94 -29.10
CA PRO A 168 17.03 -10.66 -27.67
C PRO A 168 16.02 -9.55 -27.38
N MET A 169 15.28 -9.71 -26.28
CA MET A 169 14.36 -8.69 -25.76
C MET A 169 15.14 -7.49 -25.22
N ARG A 170 14.72 -6.28 -25.53
CA ARG A 170 15.36 -5.08 -24.99
C ARG A 170 15.01 -4.92 -23.51
N ALA A 171 16.02 -4.92 -22.66
CA ALA A 171 15.86 -4.92 -21.20
C ALA A 171 15.63 -3.54 -20.57
N ARG A 172 15.84 -2.43 -21.30
CA ARG A 172 15.70 -1.08 -20.74
C ARG A 172 14.29 -0.53 -20.95
N CYS A 173 13.42 -0.79 -19.98
CA CYS A 173 12.07 -0.26 -19.91
C CYS A 173 12.03 1.03 -19.07
N ALA A 174 12.58 2.13 -19.60
CA ALA A 174 12.44 3.43 -18.96
C ALA A 174 11.18 4.14 -19.50
N PRO A 175 10.26 4.62 -18.63
CA PRO A 175 9.05 5.32 -19.06
C PRO A 175 9.34 6.67 -19.76
N SER A 176 10.57 7.18 -19.63
CA SER A 176 11.06 8.39 -20.30
C SER A 176 11.52 8.18 -21.75
N LEU A 177 11.49 6.94 -22.27
CA LEU A 177 11.81 6.68 -23.67
C LEU A 177 10.63 7.10 -24.57
N PRO A 178 10.87 7.86 -25.67
CA PRO A 178 9.81 8.28 -26.57
C PRO A 178 9.12 7.07 -27.18
N ALA A 179 7.78 7.13 -27.26
CA ALA A 179 6.90 6.05 -27.75
C ALA A 179 7.30 5.49 -29.14
N ASN A 180 8.06 6.24 -29.92
CA ASN A 180 8.49 5.88 -31.28
C ASN A 180 10.02 5.71 -31.46
N GLY A 181 10.81 5.63 -30.37
CA GLY A 181 12.28 5.70 -30.46
C GLY A 181 13.09 4.54 -29.85
N GLY A 182 12.44 3.51 -29.31
CA GLY A 182 13.14 2.35 -28.76
C GLY A 182 12.23 1.47 -27.91
N GLU A 183 11.53 0.54 -28.54
CA GLU A 183 10.52 -0.30 -27.88
C GLU A 183 11.10 -1.08 -26.69
N CYS A 184 10.58 -0.82 -25.48
CA CYS A 184 10.68 -1.74 -24.35
C CYS A 184 10.00 -3.05 -24.76
N SER A 185 10.72 -4.17 -24.65
CA SER A 185 10.18 -5.49 -25.03
C SER A 185 9.27 -6.10 -23.96
N TYR A 186 9.21 -5.49 -22.77
CA TYR A 186 8.22 -5.87 -21.76
C TYR A 186 6.85 -5.40 -22.20
N ARG A 187 5.95 -6.37 -22.41
CA ARG A 187 4.51 -6.13 -22.61
C ARG A 187 3.82 -6.55 -21.33
N GLU A 188 2.82 -5.79 -20.92
CA GLU A 188 2.13 -6.01 -19.64
C GLU A 188 0.65 -6.28 -19.89
N LEU A 189 0.10 -7.18 -19.08
CA LEU A 189 -1.33 -7.25 -18.84
C LEU A 189 -1.64 -6.42 -17.60
N LEU A 190 -2.42 -5.35 -17.76
CA LEU A 190 -2.96 -4.57 -16.65
C LEU A 190 -4.30 -5.18 -16.23
N ILE A 191 -4.53 -5.35 -14.92
CA ILE A 191 -5.81 -5.86 -14.39
C ILE A 191 -7.00 -4.99 -14.80
N SER A 192 -6.75 -3.71 -15.06
CA SER A 192 -7.77 -2.77 -15.51
C SER A 192 -8.15 -2.90 -16.98
N GLU A 193 -7.31 -3.53 -17.80
CA GLU A 193 -7.44 -3.55 -19.28
C GLU A 193 -7.66 -4.97 -19.84
N SER A 194 -7.39 -6.01 -19.06
CA SER A 194 -7.57 -7.41 -19.46
C SER A 194 -8.11 -8.25 -18.31
N ALA A 195 -8.33 -9.55 -18.56
CA ALA A 195 -8.68 -10.52 -17.52
C ALA A 195 -7.51 -10.84 -16.56
N GLY A 196 -6.37 -10.16 -16.69
CA GLY A 196 -5.14 -10.40 -15.92
C GLY A 196 -4.47 -11.72 -16.32
N GLY A 197 -3.24 -11.96 -15.86
CA GLY A 197 -2.50 -13.17 -16.26
C GLY A 197 -3.06 -14.48 -15.70
N LEU A 198 -3.92 -14.44 -14.68
CA LEU A 198 -4.59 -15.62 -14.13
C LEU A 198 -5.53 -16.28 -15.16
N ALA A 199 -6.06 -15.53 -16.12
CA ALA A 199 -6.92 -16.06 -17.17
C ALA A 199 -6.14 -16.84 -18.26
N HIS A 200 -4.82 -16.65 -18.32
CA HIS A 200 -3.96 -17.21 -19.37
C HIS A 200 -3.20 -18.45 -18.87
N ALA A 201 -2.49 -19.10 -19.79
CA ALA A 201 -1.57 -20.17 -19.43
C ALA A 201 -0.50 -19.66 -18.44
N PRO A 202 -0.05 -20.50 -17.48
CA PRO A 202 -0.46 -21.90 -17.30
C PRO A 202 -1.69 -22.08 -16.38
N TYR A 203 -2.31 -20.99 -15.91
CA TYR A 203 -3.29 -21.03 -14.81
C TYR A 203 -4.73 -21.31 -15.26
N HIS A 204 -5.16 -20.68 -16.36
CA HIS A 204 -6.50 -20.85 -16.93
C HIS A 204 -7.65 -20.66 -15.91
N ARG A 205 -7.56 -19.66 -15.02
CA ARG A 205 -8.57 -19.39 -13.98
C ARG A 205 -9.82 -18.64 -14.48
N GLY A 206 -9.81 -18.19 -15.73
CA GLY A 206 -10.81 -17.26 -16.26
C GLY A 206 -10.62 -15.84 -15.72
N ASP A 207 -11.58 -14.96 -16.03
CA ASP A 207 -11.61 -13.59 -15.52
C ASP A 207 -12.21 -13.57 -14.10
N LEU A 208 -11.41 -13.18 -13.10
CA LEU A 208 -11.80 -13.11 -11.69
C LEU A 208 -12.18 -11.69 -11.23
N ARG A 209 -12.16 -10.71 -12.13
CA ARG A 209 -12.36 -9.30 -11.78
C ARG A 209 -13.71 -9.01 -11.16
N ALA A 210 -14.76 -9.69 -11.63
CA ALA A 210 -16.10 -9.52 -11.09
C ALA A 210 -16.20 -10.02 -9.64
N GLU A 211 -15.55 -11.13 -9.32
CA GLU A 211 -15.46 -11.70 -7.97
C GLU A 211 -14.69 -10.76 -7.03
N TYR A 212 -13.61 -10.16 -7.52
CA TYR A 212 -12.85 -9.18 -6.75
C TYR A 212 -13.67 -7.92 -6.43
N GLN A 213 -14.35 -7.37 -7.44
CA GLN A 213 -15.22 -6.22 -7.27
C GLN A 213 -16.41 -6.55 -6.36
N ARG A 214 -16.96 -7.77 -6.41
CA ARG A 214 -18.04 -8.21 -5.52
C ARG A 214 -17.65 -8.09 -4.05
N LEU A 215 -16.47 -8.58 -3.67
CA LEU A 215 -15.97 -8.48 -2.29
C LEU A 215 -15.80 -7.02 -1.81
N PHE A 216 -15.42 -6.10 -2.71
CA PHE A 216 -15.35 -4.67 -2.40
C PHE A 216 -16.75 -4.05 -2.26
N HIS A 217 -17.66 -4.41 -3.16
CA HIS A 217 -19.04 -3.93 -3.15
C HIS A 217 -19.82 -4.39 -1.91
N GLN A 218 -19.50 -5.57 -1.36
CA GLN A 218 -20.08 -6.10 -0.14
C GLN A 218 -19.42 -5.58 1.14
N GLU A 219 -18.45 -4.67 1.02
CA GLU A 219 -17.66 -4.14 2.14
C GLU A 219 -16.93 -5.24 2.94
N LEU A 220 -16.52 -6.32 2.28
CA LEU A 220 -15.76 -7.42 2.91
C LEU A 220 -14.26 -7.19 2.83
N TRP A 221 -13.82 -6.42 1.84
CA TRP A 221 -12.44 -5.97 1.74
C TRP A 221 -12.32 -4.56 1.19
N HIS A 222 -11.19 -3.91 1.46
CA HIS A 222 -10.85 -2.58 0.95
C HIS A 222 -9.43 -2.59 0.37
N PRO A 223 -9.30 -2.72 -0.96
CA PRO A 223 -8.01 -2.78 -1.64
C PRO A 223 -7.08 -1.58 -1.38
N GLU A 224 -5.79 -1.88 -1.24
CA GLU A 224 -4.69 -0.91 -1.19
C GLU A 224 -3.58 -1.34 -2.16
N PHE A 225 -2.57 -0.49 -2.37
CA PHE A 225 -1.55 -0.75 -3.38
C PHE A 225 -0.42 -1.64 -2.83
N HIS A 226 -0.08 -2.70 -3.55
CA HIS A 226 1.16 -3.45 -3.30
C HIS A 226 2.23 -2.99 -4.29
N GLY A 227 1.93 -3.14 -5.58
CA GLY A 227 2.90 -2.89 -6.63
C GLY A 227 2.27 -2.92 -8.02
N ARG A 228 3.05 -2.51 -9.01
CA ARG A 228 2.69 -2.76 -10.41
C ARG A 228 3.04 -4.19 -10.78
N SER A 229 4.22 -4.65 -10.39
CA SER A 229 4.71 -6.02 -10.55
C SER A 229 5.25 -6.54 -9.22
N HIS A 230 5.35 -7.87 -9.07
CA HIS A 230 5.91 -8.52 -7.87
C HIS A 230 7.37 -9.00 -8.07
N PHE A 231 8.08 -8.47 -9.08
CA PHE A 231 9.47 -8.80 -9.37
C PHE A 231 10.21 -7.66 -10.11
N ALA A 232 11.54 -7.72 -10.14
CA ALA A 232 12.42 -6.77 -10.81
C ALA A 232 12.41 -7.00 -12.34
N VAL A 233 11.48 -6.35 -13.04
CA VAL A 233 11.26 -6.50 -14.50
C VAL A 233 12.56 -6.46 -15.31
N ASN A 234 13.39 -5.43 -15.14
CA ASN A 234 14.61 -5.29 -15.95
C ASN A 234 15.63 -6.40 -15.69
N ARG A 235 15.82 -6.81 -14.43
CA ARG A 235 16.76 -7.89 -14.09
C ARG A 235 16.28 -9.23 -14.66
N TRP A 236 14.98 -9.47 -14.61
CA TRP A 236 14.38 -10.64 -15.24
C TRP A 236 14.53 -10.63 -16.77
N LEU A 237 14.34 -9.48 -17.44
CA LEU A 237 14.58 -9.36 -18.89
C LEU A 237 16.05 -9.56 -19.26
N GLU A 238 16.99 -9.08 -18.43
CA GLU A 238 18.42 -9.33 -18.62
C GLU A 238 18.73 -10.84 -18.58
N GLU A 239 18.18 -11.56 -17.60
CA GLU A 239 18.36 -13.01 -17.50
C GLU A 239 17.63 -13.78 -18.61
N LEU A 240 16.42 -13.33 -19.01
CA LEU A 240 15.63 -13.95 -20.08
C LEU A 240 16.35 -13.97 -21.43
N ASN A 241 17.28 -13.02 -21.64
CA ASN A 241 18.11 -12.95 -22.84
C ASN A 241 19.28 -13.94 -22.85
N VAL A 242 19.61 -14.55 -21.70
CA VAL A 242 20.64 -15.57 -21.61
C VAL A 242 20.04 -16.92 -22.05
N PRO A 243 20.54 -17.56 -23.12
CA PRO A 243 20.03 -18.87 -23.54
C PRO A 243 20.13 -19.89 -22.40
N ASN A 244 19.09 -20.71 -22.25
CA ASN A 244 18.99 -21.76 -21.22
C ASN A 244 19.07 -21.26 -19.76
N SER A 245 18.82 -19.96 -19.50
CA SER A 245 18.68 -19.46 -18.14
C SER A 245 17.40 -19.98 -17.48
N ALA A 246 17.32 -19.86 -16.15
CA ALA A 246 16.10 -20.17 -15.41
C ALA A 246 14.93 -19.28 -15.89
N ALA A 247 15.17 -17.98 -16.07
CA ALA A 247 14.19 -17.06 -16.65
C ALA A 247 13.69 -17.53 -18.03
N ALA A 248 14.59 -17.97 -18.92
CA ALA A 248 14.21 -18.50 -20.23
C ALA A 248 13.40 -19.80 -20.15
N ALA A 249 13.74 -20.70 -19.23
CA ALA A 249 12.98 -21.93 -19.00
C ALA A 249 11.56 -21.62 -18.50
N CYS A 250 11.41 -20.81 -17.45
CA CYS A 250 10.10 -20.43 -16.91
C CYS A 250 9.25 -19.66 -17.93
N PHE A 251 9.85 -18.76 -18.72
CA PHE A 251 9.13 -18.01 -19.74
C PHE A 251 8.46 -18.91 -20.79
N ASN A 252 9.04 -20.07 -21.12
CA ASN A 252 8.41 -21.04 -22.02
C ASN A 252 7.07 -21.58 -21.47
N TYR A 253 6.93 -21.62 -20.15
CA TYR A 253 5.71 -22.02 -19.44
C TYR A 253 4.82 -20.84 -19.04
N SER A 254 5.13 -19.62 -19.50
CA SER A 254 4.43 -18.40 -19.08
C SER A 254 4.54 -18.14 -17.58
N LEU A 255 5.73 -18.38 -17.03
CA LEU A 255 6.09 -18.14 -15.64
C LEU A 255 7.27 -17.15 -15.55
N VAL A 256 7.35 -16.43 -14.44
CA VAL A 256 8.55 -15.65 -14.07
C VAL A 256 9.34 -16.46 -13.06
N CYS A 257 10.64 -16.55 -13.28
CA CYS A 257 11.59 -16.99 -12.28
C CYS A 257 12.98 -16.48 -12.65
N SER A 258 13.93 -16.65 -11.74
CA SER A 258 15.34 -16.29 -11.94
C SER A 258 16.24 -17.28 -11.23
N ALA A 259 17.48 -17.41 -11.69
CA ALA A 259 18.50 -18.22 -11.03
C ALA A 259 18.81 -17.73 -9.60
N ASP A 260 18.69 -16.42 -9.37
CA ASP A 260 18.78 -15.81 -8.03
C ASP A 260 17.50 -15.00 -7.72
N PRO A 261 16.46 -15.65 -7.16
CA PRO A 261 15.22 -14.98 -6.76
C PRO A 261 15.45 -13.79 -5.82
N MET A 262 16.53 -13.78 -5.02
CA MET A 262 16.80 -12.69 -4.09
C MET A 262 17.13 -11.39 -4.81
N THR A 263 17.77 -11.48 -5.98
CA THR A 263 18.10 -10.31 -6.80
C THR A 263 16.91 -9.81 -7.61
N THR A 264 15.85 -10.60 -7.77
CA THR A 264 14.69 -10.25 -8.60
C THR A 264 13.42 -9.96 -7.79
N ARG A 265 13.49 -9.97 -6.45
CA ARG A 265 12.33 -9.79 -5.55
C ARG A 265 11.54 -8.51 -5.80
N SER A 266 12.19 -7.36 -5.89
CA SER A 266 11.47 -6.09 -5.84
C SER A 266 11.50 -5.35 -7.17
N GLU A 267 10.31 -4.94 -7.60
CA GLU A 267 10.15 -4.08 -8.77
C GLU A 267 10.79 -2.69 -8.57
N PHE A 268 11.14 -2.28 -7.35
CA PHE A 268 11.64 -0.93 -7.06
C PHE A 268 13.17 -0.82 -7.00
N ASP A 269 13.89 -1.93 -7.12
CA ASP A 269 15.32 -2.02 -6.78
C ASP A 269 16.26 -1.84 -7.97
N TRP A 270 15.72 -1.61 -9.16
CA TRP A 270 16.48 -1.53 -10.40
C TRP A 270 16.50 -0.14 -11.03
N PHE A 271 15.69 0.80 -10.56
CA PHE A 271 15.65 2.16 -11.09
C PHE A 271 16.96 2.90 -10.81
N THR A 272 17.56 3.41 -11.88
CA THR A 272 18.77 4.25 -11.80
C THR A 272 18.43 5.73 -11.68
N GLU A 273 17.23 6.12 -12.11
CA GLU A 273 16.71 7.48 -12.05
C GLU A 273 15.43 7.54 -11.21
N HIS A 274 15.36 8.45 -10.25
CA HIS A 274 14.20 8.60 -9.36
C HIS A 274 12.92 8.97 -10.14
N GLN A 275 13.04 9.71 -11.24
CA GLN A 275 11.90 10.05 -12.09
C GLN A 275 11.26 8.83 -12.75
N ASP A 276 12.05 7.81 -13.11
CA ASP A 276 11.56 6.60 -13.76
C ASP A 276 10.80 5.73 -12.75
N LEU A 277 11.33 5.60 -11.51
CA LEU A 277 10.61 4.97 -10.40
C LEU A 277 9.26 5.66 -10.14
N ARG A 278 9.26 6.99 -10.10
CA ARG A 278 8.03 7.75 -9.89
C ARG A 278 7.03 7.52 -11.01
N ALA A 279 7.47 7.57 -12.27
CA ALA A 279 6.60 7.32 -13.42
C ALA A 279 6.05 5.89 -13.42
N TRP A 280 6.88 4.90 -13.06
CA TRP A 280 6.45 3.51 -12.89
C TRP A 280 5.34 3.38 -11.84
N LEU A 281 5.56 3.95 -10.66
CA LEU A 281 4.59 3.95 -9.56
C LEU A 281 3.29 4.68 -9.92
N VAL A 282 3.37 5.84 -10.59
CA VAL A 282 2.19 6.58 -11.07
C VAL A 282 1.39 5.76 -12.09
N GLY A 283 2.07 5.00 -12.96
CA GLY A 283 1.42 4.06 -13.88
C GLY A 283 0.65 2.96 -13.14
N GLY A 284 1.27 2.35 -12.13
CA GLY A 284 0.61 1.36 -11.28
C GLY A 284 -0.61 1.92 -10.53
N VAL A 285 -0.47 3.11 -9.93
CA VAL A 285 -1.57 3.80 -9.25
C VAL A 285 -2.73 4.11 -10.21
N ARG A 286 -2.43 4.47 -11.47
CA ARG A 286 -3.47 4.69 -12.48
C ARG A 286 -4.20 3.39 -12.83
N ALA A 287 -3.48 2.29 -13.02
CA ALA A 287 -4.09 0.98 -13.28
C ALA A 287 -4.96 0.53 -12.10
N PHE A 288 -4.47 0.69 -10.86
CA PHE A 288 -5.26 0.47 -9.65
C PHE A 288 -6.55 1.29 -9.67
N GLN A 289 -6.44 2.60 -9.89
CA GLN A 289 -7.59 3.51 -9.88
C GLN A 289 -8.58 3.20 -10.99
N HIS A 290 -8.10 2.79 -12.17
CA HIS A 290 -8.98 2.41 -13.26
C HIS A 290 -9.79 1.15 -12.92
N PHE A 291 -9.18 0.17 -12.25
CA PHE A 291 -9.84 -1.07 -11.88
C PHE A 291 -10.80 -0.92 -10.69
N TRP A 292 -10.34 -0.29 -9.61
CA TRP A 292 -11.10 -0.16 -8.35
C TRP A 292 -12.01 1.06 -8.28
N GLY A 293 -11.83 2.00 -9.19
CA GLY A 293 -12.57 3.25 -9.23
C GLY A 293 -12.00 4.34 -8.31
N TYR A 294 -11.21 4.03 -7.28
CA TYR A 294 -10.57 5.02 -6.38
C TYR A 294 -9.04 4.96 -6.40
N ARG A 295 -8.42 6.05 -5.94
CA ARG A 295 -6.97 6.10 -5.72
C ARG A 295 -6.58 5.42 -4.40
N PRO A 296 -5.59 4.52 -4.38
CA PRO A 296 -5.12 3.90 -3.14
C PRO A 296 -4.45 4.95 -2.23
N ARG A 297 -4.47 4.70 -0.92
CA ARG A 297 -3.97 5.63 0.11
C ARG A 297 -2.78 5.07 0.85
N VAL A 298 -2.69 3.75 0.94
CA VAL A 298 -1.64 3.00 1.59
C VAL A 298 -0.88 2.17 0.55
N ILE A 299 0.44 2.08 0.73
CA ILE A 299 1.30 1.20 -0.03
C ILE A 299 1.99 0.19 0.90
N SER A 300 2.02 -1.07 0.51
CA SER A 300 2.96 -2.07 1.05
C SER A 300 3.87 -2.48 -0.09
N SER A 301 5.17 -2.49 0.08
CA SER A 301 6.04 -2.86 -1.05
C SER A 301 6.10 -4.38 -1.24
N PRO A 302 6.19 -4.90 -2.48
CA PRO A 302 6.48 -6.30 -2.76
C PRO A 302 7.73 -6.76 -2.02
N HIS A 303 7.65 -7.98 -1.48
CA HIS A 303 8.69 -8.61 -0.67
C HIS A 303 9.20 -7.76 0.49
N ASN A 304 8.40 -6.78 0.95
CA ASN A 304 8.84 -5.92 2.03
C ASN A 304 10.20 -5.27 1.64
N THR A 305 10.25 -4.61 0.48
CA THR A 305 11.48 -3.95 0.02
C THR A 305 11.34 -2.45 -0.05
N TRP A 306 12.04 -1.71 0.82
CA TRP A 306 11.95 -0.25 0.87
C TRP A 306 13.29 0.41 0.56
N THR A 307 13.22 1.52 -0.16
CA THR A 307 14.35 2.45 -0.36
C THR A 307 13.90 3.88 -0.04
N PRO A 308 14.82 4.80 0.30
CA PRO A 308 14.46 6.21 0.46
C PRO A 308 13.81 6.81 -0.80
N TRP A 309 14.23 6.36 -1.99
CA TRP A 309 13.64 6.76 -3.25
C TRP A 309 12.19 6.29 -3.41
N LEU A 310 11.89 5.05 -3.00
CA LEU A 310 10.50 4.56 -3.01
C LEU A 310 9.62 5.38 -2.07
N ALA A 311 10.13 5.71 -0.87
CA ALA A 311 9.40 6.53 0.09
C ALA A 311 9.04 7.91 -0.49
N ASP A 312 10.02 8.58 -1.10
CA ASP A 312 9.83 9.89 -1.73
C ASP A 312 8.89 9.81 -2.94
N ALA A 313 9.07 8.80 -3.80
CA ALA A 313 8.21 8.56 -4.96
C ALA A 313 6.76 8.26 -4.56
N ALA A 314 6.55 7.47 -3.50
CA ALA A 314 5.23 7.15 -2.96
C ALA A 314 4.52 8.38 -2.40
N ALA A 315 5.21 9.19 -1.59
CA ALA A 315 4.65 10.45 -1.11
C ALA A 315 4.29 11.39 -2.29
N ALA A 316 5.15 11.48 -3.31
CA ALA A 316 4.91 12.26 -4.52
C ALA A 316 3.81 11.68 -5.43
N ALA A 317 3.49 10.40 -5.28
CA ALA A 317 2.34 9.72 -5.87
C ALA A 317 1.09 9.81 -4.98
N GLY A 318 1.11 10.60 -3.90
CA GLY A 318 -0.08 10.90 -3.08
C GLY A 318 -0.47 9.81 -2.08
N PHE A 319 0.40 8.82 -1.84
CA PHE A 319 0.24 7.91 -0.70
C PHE A 319 0.40 8.70 0.60
N VAL A 320 -0.50 8.45 1.55
CA VAL A 320 -0.46 9.10 2.87
C VAL A 320 0.23 8.20 3.90
N ALA A 321 0.41 6.92 3.56
CA ALA A 321 0.90 5.93 4.48
C ALA A 321 1.58 4.74 3.80
N ALA A 322 2.38 4.04 4.59
CA ALA A 322 3.04 2.81 4.22
C ALA A 322 2.88 1.73 5.30
N SER A 323 2.49 0.54 4.85
CA SER A 323 2.45 -0.69 5.63
C SER A 323 3.76 -1.45 5.45
N ILE A 324 4.41 -1.80 6.55
CA ILE A 324 5.72 -2.46 6.56
C ILE A 324 5.67 -3.72 7.44
N GLY A 325 6.39 -4.78 7.09
CA GLY A 325 6.60 -5.94 7.96
C GLY A 325 7.37 -5.57 9.24
N ASP A 326 7.14 -6.32 10.31
CA ASP A 326 7.81 -6.18 11.61
C ASP A 326 9.30 -6.56 11.59
N ASP A 327 9.71 -7.40 10.64
CA ASP A 327 11.08 -7.82 10.38
C ASP A 327 11.93 -6.80 9.60
N GLN A 328 11.34 -5.67 9.21
CA GLN A 328 11.99 -4.74 8.29
C GLN A 328 12.84 -3.66 8.98
N ARG A 329 14.00 -3.39 8.37
CA ARG A 329 14.78 -2.19 8.68
C ARG A 329 14.05 -0.96 8.16
N LEU A 330 13.62 -0.12 9.08
CA LEU A 330 13.07 1.19 8.77
C LEU A 330 14.13 2.11 8.20
N TYR A 331 13.99 2.46 6.92
CA TYR A 331 14.65 3.65 6.41
C TYR A 331 13.94 4.89 6.93
N ARG A 332 14.69 5.95 7.18
CA ARG A 332 14.11 7.24 7.55
C ARG A 332 13.28 7.75 6.36
N MET A 333 11.97 7.56 6.45
CA MET A 333 11.01 8.07 5.48
C MET A 333 10.72 9.53 5.82
N ASP A 334 11.51 10.46 5.28
CA ASP A 334 11.33 11.90 5.51
C ASP A 334 10.12 12.49 4.74
N GLY A 335 9.50 11.69 3.86
CA GLY A 335 8.37 12.10 2.99
C GLY A 335 7.03 12.36 3.70
N GLY A 336 6.97 12.28 5.03
CA GLY A 336 5.76 12.60 5.79
C GLY A 336 4.66 11.53 5.76
N MET A 337 4.92 10.36 5.19
CA MET A 337 3.98 9.22 5.23
C MET A 337 3.88 8.64 6.65
N SER A 338 2.67 8.24 7.02
CA SER A 338 2.41 7.49 8.26
C SER A 338 2.90 6.05 8.10
N LEU A 339 3.62 5.52 9.09
CA LEU A 339 4.16 4.15 9.04
C LEU A 339 3.40 3.24 10.00
N ASP A 340 3.13 2.01 9.55
CA ASP A 340 2.55 0.97 10.36
C ASP A 340 3.29 -0.36 10.20
N GLN A 341 3.61 -1.00 11.32
CA GLN A 341 4.31 -2.27 11.37
C GLN A 341 3.31 -3.41 11.52
N ARG A 342 3.16 -4.18 10.45
CA ARG A 342 2.33 -5.37 10.38
C ARG A 342 3.00 -6.52 11.13
N LEU A 343 2.33 -7.02 12.16
CA LEU A 343 2.71 -8.23 12.87
C LEU A 343 2.44 -9.44 11.99
N ARG A 344 3.44 -10.27 11.73
CA ARG A 344 3.27 -11.49 10.93
C ARG A 344 2.20 -12.41 11.54
N PHE A 345 1.18 -12.78 10.76
CA PHE A 345 0.09 -13.67 11.17
C PHE A 345 -0.26 -14.62 10.02
N ASP A 346 0.73 -15.41 9.61
CA ASP A 346 0.68 -16.23 8.41
C ASP A 346 0.67 -17.71 8.76
N ALA A 347 -0.54 -18.29 8.82
CA ALA A 347 -0.73 -19.69 9.17
C ALA A 347 -0.02 -20.67 8.24
N PHE A 348 0.23 -20.24 7.00
CA PHE A 348 0.96 -21.02 6.02
C PHE A 348 2.48 -21.03 6.20
N PHE A 349 3.03 -20.15 7.06
CA PHE A 349 4.47 -20.09 7.29
C PHE A 349 4.94 -21.34 8.06
N PRO A 350 6.05 -22.00 7.66
CA PRO A 350 6.57 -23.17 8.36
C PRO A 350 6.85 -22.90 9.84
N GLY A 351 6.30 -23.74 10.72
CA GLY A 351 6.45 -23.58 12.16
C GLY A 351 5.57 -22.49 12.79
N PHE A 352 4.61 -21.92 12.04
CA PHE A 352 3.66 -20.98 12.59
C PHE A 352 2.79 -21.62 13.67
N ASP A 353 2.83 -21.04 14.87
CA ASP A 353 1.95 -21.41 15.97
C ASP A 353 0.79 -20.42 16.06
N CYS A 354 -0.41 -20.86 15.69
CA CYS A 354 -1.59 -20.02 15.69
C CYS A 354 -1.94 -19.48 17.09
N SER A 355 -1.84 -20.31 18.12
CA SER A 355 -2.21 -19.92 19.49
C SER A 355 -1.24 -18.87 20.04
N ALA A 356 0.07 -19.13 19.91
CA ALA A 356 1.09 -18.18 20.35
C ALA A 356 1.01 -16.85 19.57
N SER A 357 0.69 -16.91 18.28
CA SER A 357 0.50 -15.71 17.45
C SER A 357 -0.72 -14.90 17.88
N ILE A 358 -1.84 -15.56 18.21
CA ILE A 358 -3.04 -14.89 18.75
C ILE A 358 -2.71 -14.18 20.07
N ASP A 359 -1.99 -14.85 20.98
CA ASP A 359 -1.60 -14.23 22.24
C ASP A 359 -0.68 -13.03 22.02
N SER A 360 0.25 -13.10 21.06
CA SER A 360 1.09 -11.96 20.67
C SER A 360 0.27 -10.78 20.13
N VAL A 361 -0.74 -11.05 19.28
CA VAL A 361 -1.65 -10.02 18.77
C VAL A 361 -2.40 -9.35 19.92
N VAL A 362 -2.95 -10.13 20.86
CA VAL A 362 -3.67 -9.59 22.01
C VAL A 362 -2.75 -8.79 22.93
N GLU A 363 -1.55 -9.29 23.22
CA GLU A 363 -0.58 -8.57 24.05
C GLU A 363 -0.24 -7.22 23.42
N ARG A 364 0.03 -7.21 22.11
CA ARG A 364 0.32 -5.99 21.36
C ARG A 364 -0.86 -5.03 21.37
N LEU A 365 -2.08 -5.52 21.18
CA LEU A 365 -3.30 -4.73 21.24
C LEU A 365 -3.50 -4.10 22.63
N ASN A 366 -3.24 -4.85 23.70
CA ASN A 366 -3.31 -4.34 25.08
C ASN A 366 -2.28 -3.23 25.34
N ARG A 367 -1.05 -3.41 24.84
CA ARG A 367 0.05 -2.47 25.06
C ARG A 367 -0.06 -1.20 24.22
N THR A 368 -0.45 -1.33 22.97
CA THR A 368 -0.37 -0.24 21.99
C THR A 368 -1.72 0.32 21.58
N ARG A 369 -2.81 -0.36 21.96
CA ARG A 369 -4.20 -0.03 21.58
C ARG A 369 -4.49 -0.16 20.09
N TYR A 370 -3.53 -0.60 19.29
CA TYR A 370 -3.75 -0.90 17.88
C TYR A 370 -2.82 -2.02 17.40
N VAL A 371 -3.26 -2.81 16.45
CA VAL A 371 -2.39 -3.79 15.79
C VAL A 371 -2.85 -4.00 14.36
N THR A 372 -1.89 -4.13 13.46
CA THR A 372 -2.14 -4.61 12.11
C THR A 372 -1.51 -5.97 12.00
N VAL A 373 -2.28 -6.96 11.56
CA VAL A 373 -1.77 -8.30 11.30
C VAL A 373 -1.57 -8.48 9.80
N MET A 374 -0.53 -9.21 9.42
CA MET A 374 -0.24 -9.60 8.04
C MET A 374 -0.70 -11.04 7.85
N TRP A 375 -1.77 -11.22 7.08
CA TRP A 375 -2.36 -12.51 6.70
C TRP A 375 -2.30 -12.60 5.18
N HIS A 376 -1.20 -13.09 4.59
CA HIS A 376 -1.01 -13.02 3.14
C HIS A 376 -2.06 -13.85 2.36
N ALA A 377 -2.25 -13.53 1.07
CA ALA A 377 -3.18 -14.23 0.18
C ALA A 377 -2.97 -15.75 0.12
N GLN A 378 -1.75 -16.24 0.34
CA GLN A 378 -1.43 -17.67 0.34
C GLN A 378 -2.20 -18.44 1.43
N ASN A 379 -2.59 -17.80 2.54
CA ASN A 379 -3.49 -18.43 3.51
C ASN A 379 -4.82 -18.87 2.87
N ALA A 380 -5.24 -18.17 1.80
CA ALA A 380 -6.48 -18.39 1.06
C ALA A 380 -6.30 -19.21 -0.23
N MET A 381 -5.10 -19.68 -0.59
CA MET A 381 -4.86 -20.38 -1.85
C MET A 381 -4.87 -21.90 -1.69
N ARG A 382 -5.99 -22.54 -2.00
CA ARG A 382 -6.14 -24.00 -1.83
C ARG A 382 -5.14 -24.81 -2.65
N SER A 383 -4.79 -24.35 -3.86
CA SER A 383 -3.91 -25.09 -4.79
C SER A 383 -2.49 -25.30 -4.29
N THR A 384 -2.07 -24.61 -3.22
CA THR A 384 -0.73 -24.76 -2.62
C THR A 384 -0.70 -25.81 -1.48
N TYR A 385 -1.84 -26.19 -0.91
CA TYR A 385 -1.89 -26.95 0.36
C TYR A 385 -2.78 -28.18 0.29
N SER A 386 -2.55 -29.12 1.21
CA SER A 386 -3.56 -30.14 1.48
C SER A 386 -4.83 -29.53 2.08
N GLU A 387 -5.98 -30.17 1.86
CA GLU A 387 -7.26 -29.72 2.40
C GLU A 387 -7.23 -29.46 3.93
N PRO A 388 -6.61 -30.30 4.78
CA PRO A 388 -6.52 -30.01 6.21
C PRO A 388 -5.71 -28.75 6.53
N GLN A 389 -4.58 -28.53 5.85
CA GLN A 389 -3.75 -27.32 6.04
C GLN A 389 -4.52 -26.06 5.62
N TYR A 390 -5.15 -26.10 4.45
CA TYR A 390 -5.99 -25.02 3.94
C TYR A 390 -7.10 -24.64 4.94
N ARG A 391 -7.80 -25.63 5.51
CA ARG A 391 -8.80 -25.39 6.56
C ARG A 391 -8.21 -24.80 7.83
N GLU A 392 -7.05 -25.27 8.26
CA GLU A 392 -6.37 -24.77 9.45
C GLU A 392 -6.02 -23.27 9.31
N HIS A 393 -5.64 -22.82 8.10
CA HIS A 393 -5.36 -21.41 7.85
C HIS A 393 -6.58 -20.51 8.13
N TYR A 394 -7.75 -20.88 7.60
CA TYR A 394 -9.00 -20.16 7.87
C TYR A 394 -9.46 -20.28 9.31
N GLN A 395 -9.30 -21.46 9.93
CA GLN A 395 -9.60 -21.63 11.35
C GLN A 395 -8.72 -20.75 12.23
N CYS A 396 -7.46 -20.52 11.85
CA CYS A 396 -6.59 -19.61 12.57
C CYS A 396 -7.09 -18.16 12.52
N LEU A 397 -7.50 -17.67 11.33
CA LEU A 397 -8.13 -16.35 11.20
C LEU A 397 -9.40 -16.25 12.05
N ARG A 398 -10.27 -17.27 12.02
CA ARG A 398 -11.48 -17.30 12.85
C ARG A 398 -11.18 -17.22 14.35
N ARG A 399 -10.20 -18.00 14.83
CA ARG A 399 -9.76 -17.98 16.23
C ARG A 399 -9.20 -16.62 16.63
N LEU A 400 -8.41 -15.98 15.77
CA LEU A 400 -7.92 -14.63 16.01
C LEU A 400 -9.07 -13.65 16.22
N ILE A 401 -10.02 -13.60 15.27
CA ILE A 401 -11.14 -12.66 15.34
C ILE A 401 -12.03 -12.91 16.56
N ALA A 402 -12.29 -14.18 16.90
CA ALA A 402 -13.01 -14.54 18.12
C ALA A 402 -12.28 -14.03 19.37
N ALA A 403 -10.98 -14.32 19.51
CA ALA A 403 -10.19 -13.96 20.68
C ALA A 403 -10.11 -12.45 20.91
N VAL A 404 -9.90 -11.64 19.85
CA VAL A 404 -9.83 -10.18 19.99
C VAL A 404 -11.19 -9.56 20.32
N ARG A 405 -12.28 -10.12 19.77
CA ARG A 405 -13.64 -9.68 20.10
C ARG A 405 -13.98 -10.01 21.56
N GLU A 406 -13.66 -11.20 22.03
CA GLU A 406 -13.92 -11.59 23.41
C GLU A 406 -13.16 -10.70 24.41
N ARG A 407 -11.88 -10.41 24.13
CA ARG A 407 -11.01 -9.70 25.07
C ARG A 407 -11.17 -8.17 25.05
N SER A 408 -11.82 -7.59 24.05
CA SER A 408 -11.92 -6.13 23.92
C SER A 408 -13.31 -5.67 23.50
N GLN A 409 -14.06 -5.12 24.47
CA GLN A 409 -15.39 -4.54 24.25
C GLN A 409 -15.34 -3.28 23.37
N ALA A 410 -14.25 -2.52 23.42
CA ALA A 410 -14.03 -1.30 22.64
C ALA A 410 -13.27 -1.55 21.33
N LEU A 411 -13.27 -2.80 20.83
CA LEU A 411 -12.63 -3.19 19.58
C LEU A 411 -13.32 -2.55 18.39
N THR A 412 -12.52 -1.92 17.54
CA THR A 412 -12.91 -1.48 16.21
C THR A 412 -12.01 -2.16 15.18
N LEU A 413 -12.63 -2.92 14.28
CA LEU A 413 -11.98 -3.46 13.09
C LEU A 413 -12.07 -2.41 11.97
N VAL A 414 -10.92 -2.03 11.44
CA VAL A 414 -10.79 -0.94 10.46
C VAL A 414 -9.89 -1.36 9.31
N THR A 415 -9.99 -0.68 8.18
CA THR A 415 -9.07 -0.89 7.05
C THR A 415 -7.70 -0.28 7.33
N GLY A 416 -6.69 -0.65 6.54
CA GLY A 416 -5.36 -0.03 6.63
C GLY A 416 -5.42 1.49 6.42
N SER A 417 -6.19 1.96 5.43
CA SER A 417 -6.44 3.37 5.17
C SER A 417 -7.00 4.09 6.40
N GLU A 418 -8.06 3.53 7.00
CA GLU A 418 -8.71 4.12 8.16
C GLU A 418 -7.76 4.22 9.34
N MET A 419 -6.99 3.16 9.63
CA MET A 419 -6.04 3.14 10.74
C MET A 419 -5.06 4.32 10.66
N HIS A 420 -4.51 4.59 9.48
CA HIS A 420 -3.57 5.70 9.32
C HIS A 420 -4.24 7.06 9.49
N GLN A 421 -5.47 7.23 9.00
CA GLN A 421 -6.26 8.44 9.23
C GLN A 421 -6.56 8.65 10.72
N LEU A 422 -7.05 7.60 11.40
CA LEU A 422 -7.37 7.63 12.82
C LEU A 422 -6.15 7.98 13.69
N ARG A 423 -4.98 7.41 13.39
CA ARG A 423 -3.73 7.75 14.09
C ARG A 423 -3.28 9.18 13.84
N ALA A 424 -3.54 9.72 12.65
CA ALA A 424 -3.10 11.06 12.27
C ALA A 424 -4.00 12.18 12.85
N ARG A 425 -5.32 11.97 12.86
CA ARG A 425 -6.29 13.04 13.17
C ARG A 425 -7.46 12.65 14.07
N GLY A 426 -7.53 11.40 14.52
CA GLY A 426 -8.61 10.89 15.37
C GLY A 426 -9.93 10.58 14.65
N TRP A 427 -10.00 10.76 13.33
CA TRP A 427 -11.18 10.45 12.52
C TRP A 427 -10.80 9.95 11.12
N SER A 428 -11.63 9.10 10.52
CA SER A 428 -11.46 8.54 9.18
C SER A 428 -12.64 8.88 8.28
N VAL A 429 -12.37 8.87 6.97
CA VAL A 429 -13.40 8.70 5.95
C VAL A 429 -12.96 7.53 5.07
N GLU A 430 -13.82 6.52 4.98
CA GLU A 430 -13.65 5.38 4.08
C GLU A 430 -14.56 5.53 2.88
N VAL A 431 -14.00 5.28 1.70
CA VAL A 431 -14.72 5.38 0.43
C VAL A 431 -15.11 3.99 -0.03
N TRP A 432 -16.42 3.77 -0.16
CA TRP A 432 -17.02 2.56 -0.70
C TRP A 432 -17.67 2.87 -2.04
N ARG A 433 -18.06 1.82 -2.79
CA ARG A 433 -18.69 1.96 -4.13
C ARG A 433 -19.85 2.96 -4.16
N ASP A 434 -20.68 2.94 -3.13
CA ASP A 434 -21.95 3.68 -3.09
C ASP A 434 -22.12 4.56 -1.85
N SER A 435 -21.06 4.70 -1.05
CA SER A 435 -21.15 5.38 0.24
C SER A 435 -19.82 5.94 0.74
N LEU A 436 -19.92 6.95 1.59
CA LEU A 436 -18.82 7.46 2.40
C LEU A 436 -19.09 7.12 3.85
N VAL A 437 -18.12 6.52 4.55
CA VAL A 437 -18.25 6.18 5.97
C VAL A 437 -17.29 7.04 6.78
N TYR A 438 -17.84 7.93 7.59
CA TYR A 438 -17.08 8.76 8.53
C TYR A 438 -17.06 8.11 9.90
N ARG A 439 -15.87 7.95 10.49
CA ARG A 439 -15.72 7.58 11.91
C ARG A 439 -15.06 8.73 12.65
N ASN A 440 -15.71 9.24 13.68
CA ASN A 440 -15.13 10.27 14.53
C ASN A 440 -14.82 9.71 15.92
N TYR A 441 -13.56 9.33 16.15
CA TYR A 441 -13.07 8.94 17.48
C TYR A 441 -12.23 10.05 18.13
N SER A 442 -12.35 11.28 17.65
CA SER A 442 -11.79 12.45 18.31
C SER A 442 -12.73 12.90 19.44
N PRO A 443 -12.23 13.55 20.50
CA PRO A 443 -13.06 13.99 21.63
C PRO A 443 -13.97 15.19 21.30
N ARG A 444 -14.03 15.62 20.03
CA ARG A 444 -14.78 16.80 19.59
C ARG A 444 -15.73 16.41 18.47
N THR A 445 -16.87 17.08 18.40
CA THR A 445 -17.74 17.02 17.23
C THR A 445 -16.94 17.47 16.00
N LEU A 446 -16.97 16.66 14.95
CA LEU A 446 -16.35 16.94 13.68
C LEU A 446 -17.36 17.66 12.79
N ALA A 447 -16.97 18.79 12.20
CA ALA A 447 -17.74 19.46 11.15
C ALA A 447 -17.08 19.16 9.81
N VAL A 448 -17.69 18.30 8.99
CA VAL A 448 -17.21 17.99 7.64
C VAL A 448 -18.11 18.62 6.60
N LYS A 449 -17.51 19.06 5.49
CA LYS A 449 -18.27 19.31 4.27
C LYS A 449 -18.61 17.97 3.63
N VAL A 450 -19.89 17.76 3.34
CA VAL A 450 -20.36 16.60 2.58
C VAL A 450 -19.72 16.68 1.20
N GLN A 451 -18.88 15.71 0.90
CA GLN A 451 -18.15 15.63 -0.37
C GLN A 451 -18.96 14.84 -1.39
N ASP A 452 -18.76 15.16 -2.67
CA ASP A 452 -19.31 14.36 -3.74
C ASP A 452 -18.55 13.03 -3.84
N LEU A 453 -19.26 11.90 -3.91
CA LEU A 453 -18.62 10.60 -4.09
C LEU A 453 -17.78 10.54 -5.38
N ALA A 454 -18.19 11.29 -6.42
CA ALA A 454 -17.45 11.42 -7.67
C ALA A 454 -16.07 12.08 -7.52
N GLU A 455 -15.79 12.77 -6.40
CA GLU A 455 -14.45 13.29 -6.10
C GLU A 455 -13.45 12.18 -5.71
N PHE A 456 -13.96 11.02 -5.27
CA PHE A 456 -13.13 9.92 -4.77
C PHE A 456 -13.12 8.72 -5.70
N ILE A 457 -14.26 8.40 -6.30
CA ILE A 457 -14.42 7.26 -7.19
C ILE A 457 -15.04 7.66 -8.53
N ALA A 458 -14.86 6.81 -9.54
CA ALA A 458 -15.62 6.86 -10.79
C ALA A 458 -17.11 6.47 -10.56
N ALA A 459 -17.89 7.37 -9.96
CA ALA A 459 -19.32 7.23 -9.69
C ALA A 459 -20.12 8.44 -10.19
N PRO A 460 -21.45 8.31 -10.37
CA PRO A 460 -22.31 9.46 -10.61
C PRO A 460 -22.18 10.51 -9.50
N SER A 461 -22.19 11.78 -9.91
CA SER A 461 -22.15 12.91 -8.98
C SER A 461 -23.37 12.90 -8.04
N TRP A 462 -23.13 13.22 -6.78
CA TRP A 462 -24.15 13.38 -5.75
C TRP A 462 -24.70 14.82 -5.65
N ASN A 463 -24.23 15.77 -6.47
CA ASN A 463 -24.58 17.19 -6.34
C ASN A 463 -26.09 17.48 -6.35
N ASP A 464 -26.86 16.71 -7.12
CA ASP A 464 -28.31 16.87 -7.25
C ASP A 464 -29.12 15.86 -6.42
N SER A 465 -28.45 15.11 -5.54
CA SER A 465 -29.07 14.06 -4.72
C SER A 465 -29.29 14.51 -3.27
N ASP A 466 -30.43 14.13 -2.69
CA ASP A 466 -30.61 14.15 -1.23
C ASP A 466 -29.83 12.97 -0.62
N ILE A 467 -28.70 13.25 0.03
CA ILE A 467 -27.83 12.25 0.64
C ILE A 467 -28.42 11.86 2.00
N ARG A 468 -28.64 10.56 2.21
CA ARG A 468 -29.08 10.01 3.50
C ARG A 468 -27.89 9.87 4.43
N VAL A 469 -28.08 10.29 5.68
CA VAL A 469 -27.13 10.14 6.78
C VAL A 469 -27.63 9.02 7.69
N GLU A 470 -26.87 7.93 7.77
CA GLU A 470 -27.16 6.76 8.58
C GLU A 470 -26.16 6.64 9.73
N THR A 471 -26.62 6.70 10.97
CA THR A 471 -25.76 6.43 12.14
C THR A 471 -25.61 4.91 12.32
N LEU A 472 -24.39 4.39 12.24
CA LEU A 472 -24.08 2.95 12.31
C LEU A 472 -23.83 2.47 13.76
N ALA A 473 -24.41 3.15 14.75
CA ALA A 473 -24.13 2.92 16.17
C ALA A 473 -24.48 1.49 16.63
N PRO A 474 -23.79 0.93 17.65
CA PRO A 474 -24.12 -0.37 18.25
C PRO A 474 -25.53 -0.46 18.85
N LYS A 475 -26.17 0.69 19.11
CA LYS A 475 -27.49 0.82 19.74
C LYS A 475 -28.27 2.03 19.23
N ALA A 476 -28.22 2.34 17.93
CA ALA A 476 -29.22 3.25 17.39
C ALA A 476 -30.59 2.64 17.67
N ALA A 477 -31.42 3.32 18.46
CA ALA A 477 -32.81 2.91 18.64
C ALA A 477 -33.42 2.87 17.24
N HIS A 478 -33.84 1.68 16.79
CA HIS A 478 -34.52 1.51 15.51
C HIS A 478 -35.64 2.55 15.41
N GLY A 479 -35.45 3.59 14.58
CA GLY A 479 -36.44 4.66 14.43
C GLY A 479 -35.92 6.09 14.40
N GLU A 480 -34.62 6.36 14.54
CA GLU A 480 -34.12 7.71 14.19
C GLU A 480 -34.27 7.95 12.68
N GLU A 481 -35.02 9.00 12.34
CA GLU A 481 -35.26 9.41 10.96
C GLU A 481 -33.93 9.81 10.31
N ALA A 482 -33.61 9.22 9.15
CA ALA A 482 -32.38 9.53 8.44
C ALA A 482 -32.34 11.01 8.07
N VAL A 483 -31.36 11.74 8.61
CA VAL A 483 -31.13 13.14 8.24
C VAL A 483 -30.75 13.18 6.77
N ARG A 484 -31.32 14.13 6.02
CA ARG A 484 -30.95 14.38 4.63
C ARG A 484 -30.03 15.59 4.55
N VAL A 485 -28.95 15.44 3.80
CA VAL A 485 -27.97 16.51 3.53
C VAL A 485 -27.64 16.56 2.04
N ARG A 486 -27.03 17.65 1.58
CA ARG A 486 -26.55 17.81 0.19
C ARG A 486 -25.04 18.01 0.13
N VAL A 487 -24.45 17.77 -1.04
CA VAL A 487 -23.04 18.09 -1.29
C VAL A 487 -22.76 19.56 -0.96
N GLY A 488 -21.66 19.83 -0.24
CA GLY A 488 -21.27 21.16 0.20
C GLY A 488 -21.93 21.64 1.51
N GLU A 489 -22.97 20.96 2.00
CA GLU A 489 -23.51 21.22 3.34
C GLU A 489 -22.54 20.74 4.43
N THR A 490 -22.68 21.31 5.63
CA THR A 490 -21.85 20.93 6.78
C THR A 490 -22.56 19.85 7.57
N LEU A 491 -22.00 18.64 7.59
CA LEU A 491 -22.43 17.55 8.45
C LEU A 491 -21.67 17.63 9.79
N ARG A 492 -22.40 17.51 10.89
CA ARG A 492 -21.83 17.35 12.23
C ARG A 492 -21.78 15.86 12.57
N VAL A 493 -20.59 15.33 12.75
CA VAL A 493 -20.36 13.95 13.19
C VAL A 493 -19.91 14.01 14.65
N GLU A 494 -20.78 13.56 15.55
CA GLU A 494 -20.50 13.62 16.99
C GLU A 494 -19.30 12.74 17.39
N SER A 495 -18.73 13.03 18.56
CA SER A 495 -17.64 12.24 19.11
C SER A 495 -18.08 10.79 19.32
N ASP A 496 -17.17 9.85 19.08
CA ASP A 496 -17.37 8.40 19.21
C ASP A 496 -18.54 7.85 18.37
N THR A 497 -18.76 8.43 17.20
CA THR A 497 -19.87 8.09 16.29
C THR A 497 -19.35 7.64 14.92
N VAL A 498 -20.07 6.70 14.31
CA VAL A 498 -19.87 6.26 12.93
C VAL A 498 -21.10 6.61 12.10
N VAL A 499 -20.88 7.30 10.99
CA VAL A 499 -21.95 7.78 10.10
C VAL A 499 -21.65 7.35 8.67
N ARG A 500 -22.66 6.82 7.98
CA ARG A 500 -22.62 6.51 6.56
C ARG A 500 -23.45 7.51 5.77
N LEU A 501 -22.89 7.97 4.67
CA LEU A 501 -23.56 8.81 3.68
C LEU A 501 -23.84 7.98 2.43
N ARG A 502 -25.07 8.01 1.93
CA ARG A 502 -25.48 7.31 0.70
C ARG A 502 -26.53 8.10 -0.08
N ALA A 503 -26.40 8.17 -1.40
CA ALA A 503 -27.42 8.74 -2.26
C ALA A 503 -28.50 7.70 -2.64
N PRO A 504 -29.78 8.07 -2.79
CA PRO A 504 -30.83 7.14 -3.19
C PRO A 504 -30.56 6.45 -4.52
N ALA A 505 -30.01 7.18 -5.51
CA ALA A 505 -29.67 6.63 -6.82
C ALA A 505 -28.48 5.66 -6.80
N SER A 506 -27.74 5.60 -5.69
CA SER A 506 -26.64 4.67 -5.50
C SER A 506 -27.03 3.42 -4.71
N GLU A 507 -28.29 3.31 -4.25
CA GLU A 507 -28.80 2.02 -3.80
C GLU A 507 -28.80 1.10 -5.03
N PRO A 508 -28.00 0.01 -5.03
CA PRO A 508 -28.21 -1.03 -6.02
C PRO A 508 -29.69 -1.41 -5.92
N GLU A 509 -30.38 -1.67 -7.03
CA GLU A 509 -31.65 -2.37 -6.98
C GLU A 509 -31.42 -3.61 -6.09
N ARG A 510 -31.80 -3.55 -4.81
CA ARG A 510 -31.79 -4.68 -3.87
C ARG A 510 -32.91 -5.66 -4.25
N ALA A 511 -33.24 -5.73 -5.53
CA ALA A 511 -34.17 -6.66 -6.10
C ALA A 511 -33.45 -8.01 -6.20
N THR A 512 -33.96 -8.98 -5.44
CA THR A 512 -33.80 -10.43 -5.68
C THR A 512 -32.40 -11.04 -5.50
N LEU A 513 -31.76 -10.81 -4.37
CA LEU A 513 -30.84 -11.78 -3.77
C LEU A 513 -31.40 -12.18 -2.40
N ALA A 514 -32.45 -12.99 -2.43
CA ALA A 514 -33.02 -13.70 -1.29
C ALA A 514 -32.92 -15.21 -1.55
#